data_AF-A0A451ERZ9-F1
#
_entry.id   AF-A0A451ERZ9-F1
#
_cell.length_a   1.000
_cell.length_b   1.000
_cell.length_c   1.000
_cell.angle_alpha   90.00
_cell.angle_beta   90.00
_cell.angle_gamma   90.00
#
_symmetry.space_group_name_H-M   'P 1'
#
loop_
_entity.id
_entity.type
_entity.pdbx_description
1 polymer ?
#
loop_
_entity_poly.entity_id
_entity_poly.type
_entity_poly.pdbx_seq_one_letter_code
_entity_poly.pdbx_strand_id
1 'polypeptide(L)'
;NMMFNFTTTEEEVTYSFTVAGDKFYSKLKLSHAGLVQRWTWPPTTKNWILSWYWPTDLCDHYAECGSNSFCDVDISSKCDCIKGFEPRNKQAWLFQDMKGGCKRKTPLSCDGDEFFPLKKVKLPDTKTAIVDRGIMSLKECKKRCLQDCNCTAYAAMDTLNRGLGCLIWRADLVDIP
;
A
#
# COMPACT_ATOMS: atom_id res chain seq x y z
N ASN A 1 -11.77 -7.26 -24.64
CA ASN A 1 -11.81 -6.76 -23.25
C ASN A 1 -10.75 -7.50 -22.46
N MET A 2 -10.06 -6.89 -21.50
CA MET A 2 -9.07 -7.60 -20.68
C MET A 2 -9.69 -7.95 -19.33
N MET A 3 -9.52 -9.20 -18.87
CA MET A 3 -9.97 -9.64 -17.55
C MET A 3 -8.75 -9.96 -16.71
N PHE A 4 -8.74 -9.51 -15.46
CA PHE A 4 -7.66 -9.72 -14.51
C PHE A 4 -8.18 -10.61 -13.39
N ASN A 5 -7.36 -11.56 -12.94
CA ASN A 5 -7.71 -12.42 -11.83
C ASN A 5 -6.54 -12.53 -10.86
N PHE A 6 -6.88 -12.51 -9.57
CA PHE A 6 -5.96 -12.82 -8.48
C PHE A 6 -6.52 -14.00 -7.72
N THR A 7 -5.90 -15.16 -7.91
CA THR A 7 -6.31 -16.41 -7.26
C THR A 7 -5.59 -16.56 -5.94
N THR A 8 -6.32 -16.93 -4.89
CA THR A 8 -5.76 -17.29 -3.59
C THR A 8 -6.46 -18.54 -3.07
N THR A 9 -5.81 -19.68 -3.21
CA THR A 9 -6.25 -20.98 -2.70
C THR A 9 -5.18 -21.56 -1.78
N GLU A 10 -5.41 -22.77 -1.25
CA GLU A 10 -4.37 -23.52 -0.52
C GLU A 10 -3.24 -24.01 -1.45
N GLU A 11 -3.51 -24.11 -2.75
CA GLU A 11 -2.57 -24.64 -3.75
C GLU A 11 -1.79 -23.54 -4.48
N GLU A 12 -2.43 -22.39 -4.74
CA GLU A 12 -1.82 -21.31 -5.51
C GLU A 12 -2.15 -19.91 -5.00
N VAL A 13 -1.19 -19.00 -5.15
CA VAL A 13 -1.37 -17.56 -5.02
C VAL A 13 -0.81 -16.92 -6.28
N THR A 14 -1.68 -16.64 -7.24
CA THR A 14 -1.26 -16.26 -8.59
C THR A 14 -2.04 -15.05 -9.09
N TYR A 15 -1.35 -14.21 -9.87
CA TYR A 15 -1.96 -13.19 -10.69
C TYR A 15 -1.96 -13.65 -12.15
N SER A 16 -3.09 -13.50 -12.82
CA SER A 16 -3.22 -13.80 -14.24
C SER A 16 -4.10 -12.77 -14.95
N PHE A 17 -3.96 -12.71 -16.27
CA PHE A 17 -4.86 -11.91 -17.10
C PHE A 17 -5.18 -12.64 -18.39
N THR A 18 -6.39 -12.43 -18.89
CA THR A 18 -6.84 -12.96 -20.18
C THR A 18 -7.29 -11.82 -21.08
N VAL A 19 -7.04 -11.97 -22.38
CA VAL A 19 -7.53 -11.05 -23.40
C VAL A 19 -8.71 -11.72 -24.07
N ALA A 20 -9.91 -11.14 -23.90
CA ALA A 20 -11.12 -11.69 -24.47
C ALA A 20 -11.19 -11.45 -25.98
N GLY A 21 -11.21 -12.56 -26.73
CA GLY A 21 -11.23 -12.63 -28.19
C GLY A 21 -9.87 -12.32 -28.83
N ASP A 22 -9.74 -12.65 -30.11
CA ASP A 22 -8.48 -12.50 -30.87
C ASP A 22 -8.25 -11.07 -31.39
N LYS A 23 -8.70 -10.07 -30.62
CA LYS A 23 -8.73 -8.67 -31.08
C LYS A 23 -7.43 -7.93 -30.88
N PHE A 24 -6.57 -8.33 -29.96
CA PHE A 24 -5.26 -7.71 -29.72
C PHE A 24 -4.37 -8.65 -28.90
N TYR A 25 -3.06 -8.42 -28.89
CA TYR A 25 -2.14 -9.12 -28.00
C TYR A 25 -1.73 -8.23 -26.83
N SER A 26 -1.49 -8.82 -25.66
CA SER A 26 -0.95 -8.09 -24.51
C SER A 26 0.03 -8.96 -23.73
N LYS A 27 1.07 -8.34 -23.18
CA LYS A 27 2.08 -9.00 -22.35
C LYS A 27 2.53 -8.10 -21.21
N LEU A 28 2.90 -8.73 -20.09
CA LEU A 28 3.66 -8.11 -19.02
C LEU A 28 5.12 -8.50 -19.16
N LYS A 29 6.03 -7.54 -18.98
CA LYS A 29 7.48 -7.74 -19.06
C LYS A 29 8.16 -6.95 -17.96
N LEU A 30 9.17 -7.54 -17.33
CA LEU A 30 10.16 -6.80 -16.55
C LEU A 30 11.25 -6.27 -17.51
N SER A 31 11.43 -4.96 -17.55
CA SER A 31 12.46 -4.33 -18.37
C SER A 31 13.85 -4.50 -17.74
N HIS A 32 14.91 -4.25 -18.51
CA HIS A 32 16.29 -4.26 -17.97
C HIS A 32 16.51 -3.21 -16.87
N ALA A 33 15.64 -2.20 -16.78
CA ALA A 33 15.70 -1.12 -15.82
C ALA A 33 14.89 -1.43 -14.55
N GLY A 34 14.36 -2.65 -14.43
CA GLY A 34 13.54 -3.06 -13.27
C GLY A 34 12.10 -2.56 -13.32
N LEU A 35 11.63 -2.03 -14.45
CA LEU A 35 10.24 -1.57 -14.59
C LEU A 35 9.33 -2.72 -15.02
N VAL A 36 8.22 -2.91 -14.33
CA VAL A 36 7.13 -3.75 -14.80
C VAL A 36 6.39 -2.98 -15.88
N GLN A 37 6.25 -3.56 -17.06
CA GLN A 37 5.65 -2.90 -18.22
C GLN A 37 4.56 -3.75 -18.84
N ARG A 38 3.40 -3.15 -19.11
CA ARG A 38 2.37 -3.73 -19.96
C ARG A 38 2.51 -3.22 -21.38
N TRP A 39 2.68 -4.15 -22.30
CA TRP A 39 2.69 -3.87 -23.73
C TRP A 39 1.43 -4.43 -24.38
N THR A 40 0.85 -3.67 -25.31
CA THR A 40 -0.35 -4.06 -26.06
C THR A 40 -0.09 -3.88 -27.55
N TRP A 41 -0.57 -4.81 -28.37
CA TRP A 41 -0.48 -4.78 -29.82
C TRP A 41 -1.88 -4.60 -30.42
N PRO A 42 -2.27 -3.38 -30.79
CA PRO A 42 -3.54 -3.12 -31.47
C PRO A 42 -3.48 -3.53 -32.95
N PRO A 43 -4.57 -4.05 -33.53
CA PRO A 43 -4.65 -4.35 -34.96
C PRO A 43 -4.49 -3.11 -35.85
N THR A 44 -4.87 -1.94 -35.34
CA THR A 44 -4.86 -0.66 -36.09
C THR A 44 -3.45 -0.15 -36.32
N THR A 45 -2.63 -0.13 -35.27
CA THR A 45 -1.26 0.40 -35.31
C THR A 45 -0.22 -0.64 -35.69
N LYS A 46 -0.53 -1.94 -35.53
CA LYS A 46 0.36 -3.08 -35.84
C LYS A 46 1.76 -2.90 -35.25
N ASN A 47 1.83 -2.41 -34.00
CA ASN A 47 3.06 -2.28 -33.24
C ASN A 47 2.80 -2.46 -31.74
N TRP A 48 3.83 -2.83 -30.98
CA TRP A 48 3.79 -2.87 -29.52
C TRP A 48 3.77 -1.45 -28.97
N ILE A 49 2.72 -1.13 -28.21
CA ILE A 49 2.57 0.14 -27.51
C ILE A 49 2.66 -0.11 -26.02
N LEU A 50 3.50 0.66 -25.34
CA LEU A 50 3.56 0.67 -23.88
C LEU A 50 2.26 1.26 -23.33
N SER A 51 1.47 0.44 -22.63
CA SER A 51 0.18 0.84 -22.08
C SER A 51 0.35 1.50 -20.71
N TRP A 52 1.15 0.88 -19.84
CA TRP A 52 1.54 1.43 -18.55
C TRP A 52 2.83 0.76 -18.09
N TYR A 53 3.49 1.39 -17.13
CA TYR A 53 4.63 0.82 -16.42
C TYR A 53 4.53 1.15 -14.93
N TRP A 54 5.30 0.44 -14.12
CA TRP A 54 5.44 0.66 -12.68
C TRP A 54 6.88 0.38 -12.25
N PRO A 55 7.45 1.13 -11.29
CA PRO A 55 6.95 2.37 -10.66
C PRO A 55 6.80 3.55 -11.62
N THR A 56 5.94 4.52 -11.30
CA THR A 56 5.67 5.74 -12.11
C THR A 56 6.27 7.01 -11.55
N ASP A 57 6.43 7.11 -10.24
CA ASP A 57 7.02 8.26 -9.58
C ASP A 57 7.95 7.87 -8.42
N LEU A 58 8.43 8.88 -7.70
CA LEU A 58 9.36 8.71 -6.61
C LEU A 58 8.75 7.95 -5.41
N CYS A 59 7.46 8.19 -5.12
CA CYS A 59 6.75 7.60 -4.00
C CYS A 59 6.39 6.13 -4.22
N ASP A 60 6.45 5.66 -5.46
CA ASP A 60 6.31 4.24 -5.80
C ASP A 60 7.56 3.41 -5.46
N HIS A 61 8.70 4.05 -5.15
CA HIS A 61 9.87 3.36 -4.66
C HIS A 61 9.70 2.90 -3.22
N TYR A 62 10.12 1.66 -2.97
CA TYR A 62 9.95 1.02 -1.68
C TYR A 62 10.60 1.83 -0.55
N ALA A 63 9.80 2.16 0.46
CA ALA A 63 10.23 2.90 1.65
C ALA A 63 10.94 4.22 1.30
N GLU A 64 10.38 4.96 0.34
CA GLU A 64 10.91 6.28 -0.01
C GLU A 64 10.88 7.22 1.21
N CYS A 65 9.78 7.21 1.95
CA CYS A 65 9.70 7.86 3.26
C CYS A 65 9.96 6.85 4.39
N GLY A 66 10.52 7.34 5.49
CA GLY A 66 10.76 6.52 6.67
C GLY A 66 9.46 6.02 7.32
N SER A 67 9.62 5.16 8.32
CA SER A 67 8.48 4.57 9.02
C SER A 67 7.56 5.62 9.68
N ASN A 68 6.24 5.39 9.69
CA ASN A 68 5.20 6.28 10.20
C ASN A 68 5.15 7.68 9.54
N SER A 69 5.68 7.78 8.32
CA SER A 69 5.45 8.90 7.41
C SER A 69 4.81 8.41 6.12
N PHE A 70 4.22 9.33 5.37
CA PHE A 70 3.70 9.08 4.04
C PHE A 70 4.47 9.88 3.00
N CYS A 71 4.50 9.39 1.77
CA CYS A 71 5.08 10.04 0.60
C CYS A 71 3.97 10.70 -0.21
N ASP A 72 4.15 11.92 -0.66
CA ASP A 72 3.24 12.58 -1.59
C ASP A 72 4.07 13.49 -2.49
N VAL A 73 4.00 13.24 -3.79
CA VAL A 73 4.79 13.95 -4.80
C VAL A 73 4.37 15.42 -4.95
N ASP A 74 3.17 15.78 -4.50
CA ASP A 74 2.62 17.13 -4.61
C ASP A 74 3.04 18.05 -3.45
N ILE A 75 3.56 17.50 -2.34
CA ILE A 75 4.12 18.30 -1.24
C ILE A 75 5.62 18.56 -1.42
N SER A 76 6.04 19.77 -1.05
CA SER A 76 7.43 20.24 -1.20
C SER A 76 8.44 19.40 -0.40
N SER A 77 8.03 18.88 0.76
CA SER A 77 8.85 18.00 1.60
C SER A 77 8.93 16.57 1.06
N LYS A 78 8.03 16.17 0.15
CA LYS A 78 7.78 14.80 -0.34
C LYS A 78 7.34 13.81 0.73
N CYS A 79 7.96 13.85 1.91
CA CYS A 79 7.67 13.01 3.05
C CYS A 79 7.14 13.85 4.20
N ASP A 80 5.99 13.45 4.75
CA ASP A 80 5.41 14.08 5.93
C ASP A 80 5.01 13.03 6.98
N CYS A 81 5.13 13.38 8.26
CA CYS A 81 4.71 12.49 9.34
C CYS A 81 3.19 12.32 9.34
N ILE A 82 2.74 11.10 9.64
CA ILE A 82 1.32 10.84 9.92
C ILE A 82 0.83 11.76 11.05
N LYS A 83 -0.41 12.24 10.98
CA LYS A 83 -0.97 13.09 12.02
C LYS A 83 -0.85 12.42 13.40
N GLY A 84 -0.29 13.15 14.37
CA GLY A 84 0.02 12.63 15.71
C GLY A 84 1.45 12.10 15.87
N PHE A 85 2.25 12.10 14.79
CA PHE A 85 3.66 11.76 14.79
C PHE A 85 4.54 13.00 14.55
N GLU A 86 5.80 12.91 14.98
CA GLU A 86 6.85 13.89 14.72
C GLU A 86 8.14 13.20 14.24
N PRO A 87 9.05 13.92 13.55
CA PRO A 87 10.31 13.36 13.11
C PRO A 87 11.10 12.75 14.26
N ARG A 88 11.68 11.56 14.06
CA ARG A 88 12.59 10.95 15.05
C ARG A 88 13.85 11.79 15.24
N ASN A 89 14.37 12.32 14.14
CA ASN A 89 15.51 13.22 14.11
C ASN A 89 15.12 14.53 13.40
N LYS A 90 14.88 15.58 14.19
CA LYS A 90 14.49 16.90 13.66
C LYS A 90 15.59 17.55 12.84
N GLN A 91 16.86 17.33 13.19
CA GLN A 91 17.99 17.89 12.46
C GLN A 91 18.13 17.25 11.08
N ALA A 92 18.07 15.92 10.98
CA ALA A 92 18.07 15.21 9.70
C ALA A 92 16.90 15.67 8.81
N TRP A 93 15.70 15.80 9.39
CA TRP A 93 14.51 16.27 8.67
C TRP A 93 14.67 17.68 8.10
N LEU A 94 15.33 18.60 8.81
CA LEU A 94 15.64 19.95 8.32
C LEU A 94 16.57 19.93 7.10
N PHE A 95 17.43 18.91 7.00
CA PHE A 95 18.31 18.68 5.86
C PHE A 95 17.70 17.74 4.80
N GLN A 96 16.37 17.55 4.83
CA GLN A 96 15.63 16.69 3.91
C GLN A 96 16.04 15.21 3.94
N ASP A 97 16.57 14.74 5.08
CA ASP A 97 16.74 13.33 5.37
C ASP A 97 15.58 12.83 6.24
N MET A 98 14.57 12.25 5.57
CA MET A 98 13.37 11.68 6.21
C MET A 98 13.46 10.15 6.37
N LYS A 99 14.59 9.51 6.08
CA LYS A 99 14.73 8.04 6.14
C LYS A 99 14.59 7.51 7.57
N GLY A 100 14.91 8.34 8.58
CA GLY A 100 14.69 8.01 9.99
C GLY A 100 13.21 7.90 10.40
N GLY A 101 12.29 8.41 9.59
CA GLY A 101 10.84 8.35 9.84
C GLY A 101 10.39 9.13 11.06
N CYS A 102 9.21 8.76 11.56
CA CYS A 102 8.50 9.48 12.60
C CYS A 102 8.20 8.58 13.82
N LYS A 103 8.07 9.22 14.98
CA LYS A 103 7.62 8.62 16.24
C LYS A 103 6.34 9.32 16.71
N ARG A 104 5.54 8.63 17.52
CA ARG A 104 4.34 9.23 18.13
C ARG A 104 4.75 10.42 19.01
N LYS A 105 3.97 11.50 18.95
CA LYS A 105 4.13 12.66 19.84
C LYS A 105 3.75 12.32 21.28
N THR A 106 2.75 11.45 21.45
CA THR A 106 2.24 11.01 22.75
C THR A 106 2.34 9.49 22.84
N PRO A 107 2.88 8.94 23.93
CA PRO A 107 2.84 7.50 24.20
C PRO A 107 1.40 6.98 24.25
N LEU A 108 1.20 5.73 23.82
CA LEU A 108 -0.09 5.05 23.88
C LEU A 108 -0.38 4.55 25.30
N SER A 109 -1.66 4.55 25.69
CA SER A 109 -2.11 3.97 26.97
C SER A 109 -2.79 2.61 26.80
N CYS A 110 -2.99 2.14 25.56
CA CYS A 110 -3.84 1.02 25.17
C CYS A 110 -5.34 1.26 25.47
N ASP A 111 -5.67 1.61 26.71
CA ASP A 111 -7.00 1.99 27.11
C ASP A 111 -7.30 3.44 26.71
N GLY A 112 -8.39 3.63 25.97
CA GLY A 112 -8.82 4.96 25.51
C GLY A 112 -8.08 5.49 24.28
N ASP A 113 -7.20 4.70 23.68
CA ASP A 113 -6.52 5.09 22.44
C ASP A 113 -7.51 5.24 21.28
N GLU A 114 -7.19 6.16 20.37
CA GLU A 114 -8.00 6.44 19.19
C GLU A 114 -7.19 6.33 17.90
N PHE A 115 -7.91 6.18 16.79
CA PHE A 115 -7.33 6.07 15.46
C PHE A 115 -7.66 7.30 14.63
N PHE A 116 -6.64 7.80 13.94
CA PHE A 116 -6.80 8.80 12.89
C PHE A 116 -6.97 8.11 11.53
N PRO A 117 -8.06 8.38 10.78
CA PRO A 117 -8.27 7.76 9.48
C PRO A 117 -7.35 8.39 8.41
N LEU A 118 -6.47 7.57 7.83
CA LEU A 118 -5.74 7.90 6.61
C LEU A 118 -6.61 7.62 5.40
N LYS A 119 -6.66 8.56 4.44
CA LYS A 119 -7.50 8.48 3.25
C LYS A 119 -6.63 8.53 2.01
N LYS A 120 -7.07 7.85 0.94
CA LYS A 120 -6.39 7.82 -0.37
C LYS A 120 -4.93 7.33 -0.31
N VAL A 121 -4.60 6.51 0.69
CA VAL A 121 -3.27 5.91 0.82
C VAL A 121 -3.27 4.51 0.23
N LYS A 122 -2.12 4.09 -0.30
CA LYS A 122 -1.83 2.66 -0.46
C LYS A 122 -1.61 2.06 0.93
N LEU A 123 -2.03 0.82 1.13
CA LEU A 123 -1.81 0.15 2.42
C LEU A 123 -0.31 -0.02 2.70
N PRO A 124 0.13 0.13 3.96
CA PRO A 124 1.51 -0.10 4.33
C PRO A 124 1.98 -1.52 4.01
N ASP A 125 3.29 -1.72 4.01
CA ASP A 125 3.93 -3.04 3.92
C ASP A 125 3.24 -4.06 4.86
N THR A 126 2.86 -5.21 4.32
CA THR A 126 2.07 -6.23 5.00
C THR A 126 2.91 -7.32 5.67
N LYS A 127 4.24 -7.22 5.69
CA LYS A 127 5.16 -8.21 6.27
C LYS A 127 4.85 -8.52 7.73
N THR A 128 4.43 -7.53 8.51
CA THR A 128 4.04 -7.68 9.92
C THR A 128 2.53 -7.60 10.13
N ALA A 129 1.75 -7.58 9.05
CA ALA A 129 0.31 -7.52 9.13
C ALA A 129 -0.27 -8.91 9.39
N ILE A 130 -1.31 -8.96 10.20
CA ILE A 130 -2.11 -10.15 10.46
C ILE A 130 -3.43 -10.01 9.71
N VAL A 131 -3.84 -11.08 9.04
CA VAL A 131 -5.12 -11.18 8.33
C VAL A 131 -6.10 -11.96 9.19
N ASP A 132 -7.24 -11.36 9.51
CA ASP A 132 -8.38 -12.04 10.13
C ASP A 132 -9.59 -12.00 9.19
N ARG A 133 -9.88 -13.14 8.54
CA ARG A 133 -10.99 -13.27 7.58
C ARG A 133 -12.36 -13.45 8.26
N GLY A 134 -12.40 -13.71 9.56
CA GLY A 134 -13.65 -13.86 10.32
C GLY A 134 -14.35 -12.53 10.59
N ILE A 135 -13.60 -11.42 10.56
CA ILE A 135 -14.14 -10.08 10.79
C ILE A 135 -14.75 -9.53 9.50
N MET A 136 -16.04 -9.18 9.58
CA MET A 136 -16.82 -8.75 8.40
C MET A 136 -17.14 -7.25 8.38
N SER A 137 -16.58 -6.46 9.32
CA SER A 137 -16.80 -5.02 9.35
C SER A 137 -15.58 -4.25 9.86
N LEU A 138 -15.41 -3.03 9.33
CA LEU A 138 -14.36 -2.12 9.78
C LEU A 138 -14.51 -1.73 11.26
N LYS A 139 -15.75 -1.66 11.77
CA LYS A 139 -16.05 -1.38 13.18
C LYS A 139 -15.54 -2.48 14.11
N GLU A 140 -15.74 -3.73 13.71
CA GLU A 140 -15.23 -4.89 14.45
C GLU A 140 -13.71 -5.00 14.35
N CYS A 141 -13.13 -4.70 13.18
CA CYS A 141 -11.69 -4.61 12.98
C CYS A 141 -11.06 -3.55 13.91
N LYS A 142 -11.68 -2.36 14.03
CA LYS A 142 -11.30 -1.35 15.02
C LYS A 142 -11.35 -1.89 16.44
N LYS A 143 -12.44 -2.54 16.83
CA LYS A 143 -12.59 -3.11 18.18
C LYS A 143 -11.51 -4.14 18.48
N ARG A 144 -11.21 -5.02 17.51
CA ARG A 144 -10.17 -6.05 17.64
C ARG A 144 -8.79 -5.42 17.86
N CYS A 145 -8.46 -4.40 17.08
CA CYS A 145 -7.21 -3.66 17.23
C CYS A 145 -7.12 -2.92 18.57
N LEU A 146 -8.19 -2.28 19.05
CA LEU A 146 -8.23 -1.66 20.39
C LEU A 146 -8.02 -2.65 21.54
N GLN A 147 -8.36 -3.92 21.36
CA GLN A 147 -8.16 -4.97 22.37
C GLN A 147 -6.74 -5.56 22.35
N ASP A 148 -5.92 -5.19 21.37
CA ASP A 148 -4.54 -5.63 21.23
C ASP A 148 -3.62 -4.43 21.43
N CYS A 149 -2.97 -4.33 22.60
CA CYS A 149 -2.11 -3.20 22.93
C CYS A 149 -0.87 -3.06 22.02
N ASN A 150 -0.57 -4.08 21.21
CA ASN A 150 0.49 -3.99 20.21
C ASN A 150 -0.03 -3.50 18.85
N CYS A 151 -1.34 -3.35 18.66
CA CYS A 151 -1.90 -2.90 17.41
C CYS A 151 -1.53 -1.44 17.12
N THR A 152 -1.01 -1.18 15.92
CA THR A 152 -0.60 0.16 15.48
C THR A 152 -1.54 0.75 14.43
N ALA A 153 -2.15 -0.09 13.60
CA ALA A 153 -3.12 0.29 12.58
C ALA A 153 -4.00 -0.89 12.16
N TYR A 154 -5.12 -0.57 11.49
CA TYR A 154 -5.99 -1.58 10.89
C TYR A 154 -6.60 -1.07 9.58
N ALA A 155 -7.01 -2.00 8.71
CA ALA A 155 -7.70 -1.71 7.46
C ALA A 155 -8.66 -2.85 7.08
N ALA A 156 -9.61 -2.57 6.19
CA ALA A 156 -10.38 -3.61 5.53
C ALA A 156 -9.52 -4.29 4.44
N MET A 157 -9.66 -5.61 4.28
CA MET A 157 -8.88 -6.36 3.28
C MET A 157 -9.43 -6.19 1.85
N ASP A 158 -10.74 -6.20 1.68
CA ASP A 158 -11.40 -6.07 0.37
C ASP A 158 -12.44 -4.95 0.37
N THR A 159 -12.21 -3.88 -0.38
CA THR A 159 -13.15 -2.76 -0.48
C THR A 159 -14.29 -3.01 -1.48
N LEU A 160 -14.16 -3.98 -2.39
CA LEU A 160 -15.14 -4.31 -3.44
C LEU A 160 -16.25 -5.22 -2.90
N ASN A 161 -15.93 -6.17 -2.02
CA ASN A 161 -16.90 -7.06 -1.37
C ASN A 161 -17.24 -6.62 0.07
N ARG A 162 -17.46 -5.31 0.29
CA ARG A 162 -17.93 -4.74 1.57
C ARG A 162 -17.02 -4.93 2.80
N GLY A 163 -15.71 -5.13 2.63
CA GLY A 163 -14.77 -5.19 3.75
C GLY A 163 -14.68 -6.56 4.41
N LEU A 164 -14.86 -7.65 3.65
CA LEU A 164 -14.56 -8.99 4.16
C LEU A 164 -13.09 -9.08 4.55
N GLY A 165 -12.83 -9.33 5.82
CA GLY A 165 -11.50 -9.47 6.38
C GLY A 165 -10.90 -8.17 6.94
N CYS A 166 -10.11 -8.34 7.98
CA CYS A 166 -9.44 -7.31 8.74
C CYS A 166 -7.93 -7.48 8.63
N LEU A 167 -7.22 -6.41 8.27
CA LEU A 167 -5.77 -6.31 8.35
C LEU A 167 -5.39 -5.56 9.62
N ILE A 168 -4.47 -6.10 10.39
CA ILE A 168 -3.99 -5.52 11.65
C ILE A 168 -2.47 -5.47 11.63
N TRP A 169 -1.89 -4.29 11.84
CA TRP A 169 -0.45 -4.09 11.98
C TRP A 169 -0.06 -4.02 13.47
N ARG A 170 1.13 -4.54 13.80
CA ARG A 170 1.72 -4.49 15.15
C ARG A 170 3.09 -3.80 15.22
N ALA A 171 3.53 -3.22 14.12
CA ALA A 171 4.84 -2.57 14.00
C ALA A 171 4.67 -1.17 13.41
N ASP A 172 5.78 -0.45 13.27
CA ASP A 172 5.77 0.81 12.53
C ASP A 172 5.27 0.60 11.09
N LEU A 173 4.55 1.58 10.58
CA LEU A 173 3.97 1.53 9.25
C LEU A 173 5.02 1.99 8.23
N VAL A 174 5.24 1.22 7.16
CA VAL A 174 6.28 1.49 6.16
C VAL A 174 5.65 1.46 4.76
N ASP A 175 6.25 2.20 3.82
CA ASP A 175 5.88 2.17 2.39
C ASP A 175 4.47 2.71 2.11
N ILE A 176 4.15 3.87 2.69
CA ILE A 176 2.88 4.59 2.50
C ILE A 176 3.12 5.76 1.55
N PRO A 177 2.66 5.70 0.30
CA PRO A 177 2.42 6.86 -0.56
C PRO A 177 1.00 7.42 -0.38
#